data_AF-A0A347UD59-F1
#
_entry.id   AF-A0A347UD59-F1
#
_cell.length_a   1.000
_cell.length_b   1.000
_cell.length_c   1.000
_cell.angle_alpha   90.00
_cell.angle_beta   90.00
_cell.angle_gamma   90.00
#
_symmetry.space_group_name_H-M   'P 1'
#
loop_
_entity.id
_entity.type
_entity.pdbx_description
1 polymer ?
#
loop_
_entity_poly.entity_id
_entity_poly.type
_entity_poly.pdbx_seq_one_letter_code
_entity_poly.pdbx_strand_id
1 'polypeptide(L)' 'MDRPLAITGAPVIRLMLTSETPVAQIAVRLNDVHPDGKVSRITYGVLNLTHRNGSENRPQCL' A
#
# COMPACT_ATOMS: atom_id res chain seq x y z
N MET A 1 19.97 -11.08 2.47
CA MET A 1 19.51 -11.92 1.35
C MET A 1 20.75 -12.48 0.69
N ASP A 2 20.84 -13.80 0.52
CA ASP A 2 22.07 -14.44 0.03
C ASP A 2 22.23 -14.35 -1.50
N ARG A 3 21.19 -13.86 -2.19
CA ARG A 3 21.19 -13.60 -3.64
C ARG A 3 20.22 -12.46 -4.00
N PRO A 4 20.45 -11.75 -5.12
CA PRO A 4 19.52 -10.73 -5.62
C PRO A 4 18.13 -11.30 -5.91
N LEU A 5 17.09 -10.54 -5.58
CA LEU A 5 15.70 -10.84 -5.94
C LEU A 5 15.18 -9.76 -6.89
N ALA A 6 14.80 -10.16 -8.11
CA ALA A 6 14.14 -9.27 -9.05
C ALA A 6 12.64 -9.21 -8.75
N ILE A 7 12.10 -7.99 -8.62
CA ILE A 7 10.66 -7.73 -8.47
C ILE A 7 10.18 -7.06 -9.76
N THR A 8 9.29 -7.73 -10.49
CA THR A 8 8.72 -7.24 -11.76
C THR A 8 7.19 -7.31 -11.73
N GLY A 9 6.54 -6.46 -12.51
CA GLY A 9 5.07 -6.34 -12.53
C GLY A 9 4.53 -5.42 -11.44
N ALA A 10 3.22 -5.52 -11.16
CA ALA A 10 2.52 -4.70 -10.18
C ALA A 10 2.37 -5.47 -8.85
N PRO A 11 3.04 -5.05 -7.77
CA PRO A 11 2.88 -5.67 -6.46
C PRO A 11 1.45 -5.52 -5.94
N VAL A 12 0.92 -6.57 -5.34
CA VAL A 12 -0.41 -6.59 -4.72
C VAL A 12 -0.27 -6.95 -3.24
N ILE A 13 -0.95 -6.20 -2.38
CA ILE A 13 -1.06 -6.49 -0.95
C ILE A 13 -2.54 -6.63 -0.57
N ARG A 14 -2.84 -7.55 0.33
CA ARG A 14 -4.16 -7.69 0.96
C ARG A 14 -4.02 -7.34 2.43
N LEU A 15 -4.89 -6.44 2.90
CA LEU A 15 -4.88 -5.95 4.28
C LEU A 15 -6.25 -6.22 4.91
N MET A 16 -6.24 -6.65 6.16
CA MET A 16 -7.42 -6.70 7.01
C MET A 16 -7.23 -5.65 8.10
N LEU A 17 -8.17 -4.70 8.19
CA LEU A 17 -8.09 -3.56 9.08
C LEU A 17 -9.48 -2.99 9.34
N THR A 18 -9.58 -2.18 10.38
CA THR A 18 -10.77 -1.40 10.73
C THR A 18 -10.34 0.05 10.87
N SER A 19 -11.23 0.99 10.51
CA SER A 19 -11.06 2.41 10.78
C SER A 19 -12.04 2.81 11.88
N GLU A 20 -11.58 3.57 12.86
CA GLU A 20 -12.47 4.20 13.85
C GLU A 20 -13.09 5.49 13.30
N THR A 21 -12.61 5.97 12.14
CA THR A 21 -13.12 7.17 11.49
C THR A 21 -13.81 6.85 10.15
N PRO A 22 -14.91 7.58 9.83
CA PRO A 22 -15.60 7.60 8.55
C PRO A 22 -14.73 7.73 7.29
N VAL A 23 -13.70 8.57 7.38
CA VAL A 23 -12.84 8.97 6.26
C VAL A 23 -11.41 8.64 6.65
N ALA A 24 -10.76 7.82 5.83
CA ALA A 24 -9.41 7.35 6.07
C ALA A 24 -8.72 6.98 4.75
N GLN A 25 -7.39 7.00 4.76
CA GLN A 25 -6.55 6.60 3.64
C GLN A 25 -5.52 5.58 4.09
N ILE A 26 -5.14 4.67 3.21
CA ILE A 26 -4.02 3.77 3.39
C ILE A 26 -2.92 4.18 2.42
N ALA A 27 -1.70 4.36 2.93
CA ALA A 27 -0.50 4.49 2.11
C ALA A 27 0.43 3.30 2.38
N VAL A 28 0.73 2.52 1.34
CA VAL A 28 1.66 1.39 1.41
C VAL A 28 2.90 1.70 0.56
N ARG A 29 4.07 1.34 1.06
CA ARG A 29 5.35 1.45 0.33
C ARG A 29 6.05 0.10 0.34
N LEU A 30 6.48 -0.33 -0.84
CA LEU A 30 7.45 -1.41 -0.97
C LEU A 30 8.84 -0.76 -1.03
N ASN A 31 9.71 -1.10 -0.09
CA ASN A 31 11.06 -0.57 -0.01
C ASN A 31 12.08 -1.71 0.00
N ASP A 32 13.26 -1.42 -0.53
CA ASP A 32 14.47 -2.21 -0.34
C ASP A 32 15.25 -1.65 0.85
N VAL A 33 15.64 -2.53 1.78
CA VAL A 33 16.39 -2.18 2.99
C VAL A 33 17.80 -2.75 2.85
N HIS A 34 18.78 -1.86 2.77
CA HIS A 34 20.18 -2.17 2.53
C HIS A 34 20.83 -2.70 3.81
N PRO A 35 21.94 -3.46 3.71
CA PRO A 35 22.67 -3.96 4.88
C PRO A 35 23.17 -2.86 5.83
N ASP A 36 23.40 -1.65 5.33
CA ASP A 36 23.79 -0.48 6.11
C ASP A 36 22.60 0.30 6.70
N GLY A 37 21.37 -0.22 6.53
CA GLY A 37 20.13 0.37 7.02
C GLY A 37 19.53 1.44 6.11
N LYS A 38 20.17 1.80 4.98
CA LYS A 38 19.54 2.71 4.01
C LYS A 38 18.30 2.08 3.39
N VAL A 39 17.32 2.91 3.07
CA VAL A 39 16.03 2.46 2.53
C VAL A 39 15.78 3.12 1.18
N SER A 40 15.63 2.30 0.14
CA SER A 40 15.24 2.76 -1.20
C SER A 40 13.78 2.40 -1.45
N ARG A 41 12.96 3.39 -1.81
CA ARG A 41 11.56 3.13 -2.17
C ARG A 41 11.47 2.54 -3.58
N ILE A 42 10.94 1.33 -3.69
CA ILE A 42 10.70 0.66 -4.97
C ILE A 42 9.41 1.22 -5.60
N THR A 43 8.30 1.14 -4.87
CA THR A 43 7.00 1.66 -5.32
C THR A 43 6.10 2.00 -4.14
N TYR A 44 4.97 2.65 -4.42
CA TYR A 44 3.96 2.98 -3.42
C TYR A 44 2.55 2.93 -4.01
N GLY A 45 1.57 2.73 -3.15
CA GLY A 45 0.15 2.81 -3.46
C GLY A 45 -0.58 3.60 -2.39
N VAL A 46 -1.61 4.34 -2.80
CA VAL A 46 -2.51 5.05 -1.88
C VAL A 46 -3.93 4.63 -2.21
N LEU A 47 -4.69 4.26 -1.18
CA LEU A 47 -6.09 3.90 -1.29
C LEU A 47 -6.92 4.81 -0.37
N ASN A 48 -7.82 5.59 -0.96
CA ASN A 48 -8.88 6.22 -0.20
C ASN A 48 -9.92 5.17 0.19
N LEU A 49 -10.12 4.95 1.48
CA LEU A 49 -11.01 3.90 1.98
C LEU A 49 -12.48 4.17 1.66
N THR A 50 -12.86 5.42 1.41
CA THR A 50 -14.22 5.77 0.98
C THR A 50 -14.51 5.35 -0.47
N HIS A 51 -13.48 5.09 -1.28
CA HIS A 51 -13.58 4.69 -2.69
C HIS A 51 -13.18 3.22 -2.90
N ARG A 52 -12.99 2.43 -1.83
CA ARG A 52 -12.47 1.05 -1.94
C ARG A 52 -13.34 0.11 -2.78
N ASN A 53 -14.62 0.42 -2.92
CA ASN A 53 -15.62 -0.35 -3.67
C ASN A 53 -15.95 0.28 -5.03
N GLY A 54 -15.06 1.12 -5.58
CA GLY A 54 -15.24 1.81 -6.85
C GLY A 54 -15.57 3.30 -6.70
N SER A 55 -15.06 4.10 -7.63
CA SER A 55 -15.23 5.57 -7.65
C SER A 55 -16.56 6.04 -8.24
N GLU A 56 -17.28 5.15 -8.92
CA GLU A 56 -18.62 5.44 -9.49
C GLU A 56 -19.71 5.50 -8.42
N ASN A 57 -19.48 4.83 -7.29
CA ASN A 57 -20.37 4.86 -6.14
C ASN A 57 -20.09 6.11 -5.30
N ARG A 58 -21.15 6.70 -4.73
CA ARG A 58 -21.01 7.79 -3.76
C ARG A 58 -20.06 7.33 -2.64
N PRO A 59 -19.05 8.14 -2.25
CA PRO A 59 -18.08 7.75 -1.23
C PRO A 59 -18.81 7.28 0.02
N GLN A 60 -18.51 6.04 0.43
CA GLN A 60 -19.12 5.43 1.60
C GLN A 60 -18.22 5.74 2.80
N CYS A 61 -18.78 6.44 3.77
CA CYS A 61 -18.24 6.51 5.12
C CYS A 61 -18.06 5.07 5.65
N LEU A 62 -16.88 4.76 6.17
CA LEU A 62 -16.66 3.51 6.91
C LEU A 62 -17.51 3.45 8.19
#